data_AF-A0AAD6Z9G8-F1
#
_entry.id   AF-A0AAD6Z9G8-F1
#
_cell.length_a   1.000
_cell.length_b   1.000
_cell.length_c   1.000
_cell.angle_alpha   90.00
_cell.angle_beta   90.00
_cell.angle_gamma   90.00
#
_symmetry.space_group_name_H-M   'P 1'
#
loop_
_entity.id
_entity.type
_entity.pdbx_description
1 polymer ?
#
loop_
_entity_poly.entity_id
_entity_poly.type
_entity_poly.pdbx_seq_one_letter_code
_entity_poly.pdbx_strand_id
1 'polypeptide(L)'
;MEQTHGLLNAITILHINSDTGGVLPPSILIQIGKFTETLHKIHTFIEAQQSGSRVKRFFQQGEMNNLLRDCKNGLAQGLDFFQIKPTEFMTDLRKMREEATNRHRQVLSIIEGLSDTASSDRTSTMSRAYSQSHNSSNSFSMLPSEPKIFHGRESEVSAILNLFRQATPRIAILGAGGMGKTSLARAVLHHAEVSAQYTQHRYFVACDSVTSKVELAALIGAHLGLKPSKDLTQAVVKFLVIAPPSLLILDNLETVWEPTELRGDVEELLSLLTDIKDLALIITMRGAERPAKVQWSHPFLLPLPPLKHHAAQQTFIDIAEDHHNPEDIDQVLSLTDNMPLAINLIAHLVDVEGCSKILSRWEEEKTSLISEGYDKRSNLDLSISLSLSSPRIKSVPHSQDLLSLLSMLPDGLSDVELLQSKLPIEDIRNCKTTLVRTALAYLDDKKQLKALVPIGEYMRKTHPPRNEVVKCLFKHFHELLELHKDFPGTEMNSATVRRISSNLGNIQSLL
;
A
#
# COMPACT_ATOMS: atom_id res chain seq x y z
N MET A 1 6.44 32.11 -16.94
CA MET A 1 5.70 31.01 -17.60
C MET A 1 5.43 29.86 -16.64
N GLU A 2 6.43 29.23 -16.01
CA GLU A 2 6.18 28.12 -15.05
C GLU A 2 5.39 28.51 -13.79
N GLN A 3 5.69 29.65 -13.15
CA GLN A 3 4.95 30.08 -11.95
C GLN A 3 3.51 30.55 -12.26
N THR A 4 3.29 31.11 -13.45
CA THR A 4 1.96 31.55 -13.91
C THR A 4 1.09 30.36 -14.33
N HIS A 5 1.71 29.31 -14.89
CA HIS A 5 1.07 28.04 -15.21
C HIS A 5 0.76 27.23 -13.94
N GLY A 6 1.65 27.27 -12.93
CA GLY A 6 1.39 26.69 -11.61
C GLY A 6 0.24 27.37 -10.86
N LEU A 7 0.10 28.69 -10.97
CA LEU A 7 -1.04 29.42 -10.39
C LEU A 7 -2.35 29.09 -11.12
N LEU A 8 -2.30 28.95 -12.46
CA LEU A 8 -3.45 28.55 -13.29
C LEU A 8 -3.91 27.12 -12.98
N ASN A 9 -2.99 26.18 -12.76
CA ASN A 9 -3.34 24.81 -12.36
C ASN A 9 -3.92 24.77 -10.95
N ALA A 10 -3.36 25.51 -9.98
CA ALA A 10 -3.92 25.60 -8.63
C ALA A 10 -5.34 26.18 -8.60
N ILE A 11 -5.63 27.16 -9.46
CA ILE A 11 -6.96 27.77 -9.59
C ILE A 11 -7.94 26.85 -10.34
N THR A 12 -7.45 26.01 -11.27
CA THR A 12 -8.27 25.02 -11.99
C THR A 12 -8.64 23.85 -11.08
N ILE A 13 -7.75 23.45 -10.15
CA ILE A 13 -8.00 22.45 -9.09
C ILE A 13 -9.11 22.91 -8.13
N LEU A 14 -9.20 24.22 -7.85
CA LEU A 14 -10.32 24.80 -7.08
C LEU A 14 -11.67 24.79 -7.83
N HIS A 15 -11.68 24.43 -9.12
CA HIS A 15 -12.87 24.47 -9.97
C HIS A 15 -13.47 23.08 -10.28
N ILE A 16 -12.80 21.99 -9.89
CA ILE A 16 -13.27 20.62 -10.16
C ILE A 16 -13.65 19.86 -8.88
N ASN A 17 -13.21 20.34 -7.71
CA ASN A 17 -13.63 19.81 -6.41
C ASN A 17 -14.68 20.72 -5.76
N SER A 18 -15.95 20.43 -5.99
CA SER A 18 -16.99 20.57 -4.96
C SER A 18 -18.32 20.04 -5.49
N ASP A 19 -18.52 18.74 -5.25
CA ASP A 19 -19.79 18.34 -4.64
C ASP A 19 -19.65 18.63 -3.13
N THR A 20 -19.69 19.92 -2.77
CA THR A 20 -19.90 20.36 -1.40
C THR A 20 -21.13 21.25 -1.39
N GLY A 21 -22.14 20.83 -0.62
CA GLY A 21 -23.30 21.64 -0.30
C GLY A 21 -22.87 22.91 0.41
N GLY A 22 -22.69 23.99 -0.35
CA GLY A 22 -22.33 25.31 0.15
C GLY A 22 -21.99 26.27 -0.99
N VAL A 23 -23.01 26.87 -1.60
CA VAL A 23 -22.85 27.83 -2.71
C VAL A 23 -22.09 29.08 -2.22
N LEU A 24 -20.91 29.35 -2.78
CA LEU A 24 -20.22 30.64 -2.63
C LEU A 24 -21.14 31.79 -3.11
N PRO A 25 -21.19 32.94 -2.41
CA PRO A 25 -22.04 34.06 -2.80
C PRO A 25 -21.82 34.46 -4.27
N PRO A 26 -22.87 34.69 -5.07
CA PRO A 26 -22.77 35.05 -6.48
C PRO A 26 -21.86 36.24 -6.76
N SER A 27 -21.72 37.16 -5.80
CA SER A 27 -20.81 38.31 -5.88
C SER A 27 -19.33 37.90 -5.97
N ILE A 28 -18.92 36.79 -5.34
CA ILE A 28 -17.54 36.29 -5.38
C ILE A 28 -17.27 35.61 -6.73
N LEU A 29 -18.23 34.81 -7.23
CA LEU A 29 -18.12 34.13 -8.52
C LEU A 29 -18.03 35.12 -9.69
N ILE A 30 -18.77 36.23 -9.63
CA ILE A 30 -18.71 37.31 -10.63
C ILE A 30 -17.34 37.99 -10.64
N GLN A 31 -16.70 38.16 -9.48
CA GLN A 31 -15.39 38.81 -9.39
C GLN A 31 -14.26 37.89 -9.87
N ILE A 32 -14.34 36.59 -9.54
CA ILE A 32 -13.42 35.58 -10.08
C ILE A 32 -13.55 35.49 -11.61
N GLY A 33 -14.78 35.51 -12.15
CA GLY A 33 -15.01 35.54 -13.60
C GLY A 33 -14.35 36.74 -14.30
N LYS A 34 -14.49 37.94 -13.73
CA LYS A 34 -13.87 39.18 -14.26
C LYS A 34 -12.34 39.14 -14.22
N PHE A 35 -11.78 38.52 -13.19
CA PHE A 35 -10.33 38.37 -13.06
C PHE A 35 -9.77 37.41 -14.11
N THR A 36 -10.43 36.26 -14.31
CA THR A 36 -10.08 35.28 -15.34
C THR A 36 -10.18 35.87 -16.74
N GLU A 37 -11.23 36.66 -17.02
CA GLU A 37 -11.39 37.36 -18.31
C GLU A 37 -10.26 38.37 -18.58
N THR A 38 -9.80 39.07 -17.52
CA THR A 38 -8.69 40.02 -17.61
C THR A 38 -7.37 39.32 -17.91
N LEU A 39 -7.10 38.18 -17.26
CA LEU A 39 -5.90 37.37 -17.51
C LEU A 39 -5.90 36.77 -18.92
N HIS A 40 -7.06 36.35 -19.42
CA HIS A 40 -7.20 35.86 -20.78
C HIS A 40 -6.86 36.94 -21.83
N LYS A 41 -7.37 38.17 -21.65
CA LYS A 41 -7.03 39.32 -22.52
C LYS A 41 -5.54 39.63 -22.53
N ILE A 42 -4.87 39.53 -21.39
CA ILE A 42 -3.41 39.73 -21.28
C ILE A 42 -2.64 38.60 -22.00
N HIS A 43 -3.10 37.35 -21.89
CA HIS A 43 -2.50 36.21 -22.57
C HIS A 43 -2.58 36.35 -24.10
N THR A 44 -3.77 36.62 -24.63
CA THR A 44 -3.98 36.82 -26.07
C THR A 44 -3.15 38.00 -26.61
N PHE A 45 -2.98 39.06 -25.81
CA PHE A 45 -2.13 40.20 -26.14
C PHE A 45 -0.64 39.84 -26.21
N ILE A 46 -0.15 39.00 -25.29
CA ILE A 46 1.25 38.55 -25.26
C ILE A 46 1.53 37.57 -26.41
N GLU A 47 0.60 36.67 -26.73
CA GLU A 47 0.72 35.76 -27.88
C GLU A 47 0.72 36.50 -29.22
N ALA A 48 -0.10 37.54 -29.37
CA ALA A 48 -0.12 38.39 -30.56
C ALA A 48 1.19 39.17 -30.78
N GLN A 49 1.96 39.43 -29.72
CA GLN A 49 3.28 40.08 -29.79
C GLN A 49 4.41 39.11 -30.16
N GLN A 50 4.29 37.83 -29.81
CA GLN A 50 5.34 36.82 -30.03
C GLN A 50 5.29 36.17 -31.42
N SER A 51 4.15 36.19 -32.12
CA SER A 51 3.96 35.49 -33.41
C SER A 51 4.48 36.22 -34.66
N GLY A 52 5.13 37.39 -34.52
CA GLY A 52 6.01 37.97 -35.55
C GLY A 52 5.42 38.24 -36.95
N SER A 53 4.10 38.27 -37.13
CA SER A 53 3.45 38.53 -38.42
C SER A 53 2.96 39.99 -38.55
N ARG A 54 2.80 40.47 -39.79
CA ARG A 54 2.59 41.86 -40.28
C ARG A 54 1.38 42.65 -39.72
N VAL A 55 0.79 42.27 -38.59
CA VAL A 55 -0.31 42.97 -37.90
C VAL A 55 0.18 44.20 -37.12
N LYS A 56 1.49 44.42 -37.03
CA LYS A 56 2.14 45.57 -36.37
C LYS A 56 1.73 46.96 -36.90
N ARG A 57 0.88 47.06 -37.93
CA ARG A 57 0.43 48.33 -38.54
C ARG A 57 -1.07 48.61 -38.40
N PHE A 58 -1.88 47.73 -37.82
CA PHE A 58 -3.34 47.93 -37.82
C PHE A 58 -3.98 48.26 -36.46
N PHE A 59 -3.26 48.09 -35.34
CA PHE A 59 -3.76 48.56 -34.05
C PHE A 59 -3.23 49.96 -33.75
N GLN A 60 -4.13 50.95 -33.76
CA GLN A 60 -3.82 52.34 -33.46
C GLN A 60 -3.27 52.42 -32.02
N GLN A 61 -2.14 53.11 -31.83
CA GLN A 61 -1.46 53.30 -30.53
C GLN A 61 -2.39 53.74 -29.38
N GLY A 62 -3.53 54.37 -29.68
CA GLY A 62 -4.56 54.75 -28.71
C GLY A 62 -5.32 53.56 -28.09
N GLU A 63 -5.66 52.53 -28.87
CA GLU A 63 -6.36 51.34 -28.36
C GLU A 63 -5.47 50.47 -27.48
N MET A 64 -4.16 50.43 -27.80
CA MET A 64 -3.15 49.69 -27.05
C MET A 64 -2.94 50.24 -25.63
N ASN A 65 -2.94 51.57 -25.47
CA ASN A 65 -2.84 52.21 -24.17
C ASN A 65 -4.11 52.04 -23.33
N ASN A 66 -5.28 52.00 -23.97
CA ASN A 66 -6.55 51.75 -23.28
C ASN A 66 -6.62 50.32 -22.76
N LEU A 67 -6.24 49.31 -23.56
CA LEU A 67 -6.24 47.91 -23.15
C LEU A 67 -5.28 47.65 -21.97
N LEU A 68 -4.07 48.23 -22.01
CA LEU A 68 -3.10 48.14 -20.91
C LEU A 68 -3.60 48.83 -19.63
N ARG A 69 -4.29 49.97 -19.76
CA ARG A 69 -4.89 50.68 -18.63
C ARG A 69 -6.02 49.87 -18.00
N ASP A 70 -6.86 49.25 -18.81
CA ASP A 70 -7.98 48.43 -18.35
C ASP A 70 -7.49 47.13 -17.68
N CYS A 71 -6.44 46.50 -18.22
CA CYS A 71 -5.79 45.35 -17.59
C CYS A 71 -5.15 45.71 -16.24
N LYS A 72 -4.49 46.87 -16.15
CA LYS A 72 -3.88 47.35 -14.90
C LYS A 72 -4.94 47.65 -13.83
N ASN A 73 -6.06 48.26 -14.21
CA ASN A 73 -7.16 48.55 -13.30
C ASN A 73 -7.90 47.27 -12.84
N GLY A 74 -8.09 46.29 -13.73
CA GLY A 74 -8.69 45.00 -13.39
C GLY A 74 -7.83 44.17 -12.42
N LEU A 75 -6.50 44.17 -12.63
CA LEU A 75 -5.56 43.52 -11.70
C LEU A 75 -5.54 44.19 -10.31
N ALA A 76 -5.58 45.52 -10.25
CA ALA A 76 -5.60 46.26 -8.99
C ALA A 76 -6.87 46.00 -8.17
N GLN A 77 -8.05 45.99 -8.82
CA GLN A 77 -9.32 45.68 -8.15
C GLN A 77 -9.40 44.23 -7.66
N GLY A 78 -8.83 43.27 -8.40
CA GLY A 78 -8.73 41.88 -7.96
C GLY A 78 -7.84 41.74 -6.72
N LEU A 79 -6.69 42.42 -6.70
CA LEU A 79 -5.74 42.40 -5.59
C LEU A 79 -6.29 43.07 -4.31
N ASP A 80 -6.98 44.21 -4.42
CA ASP A 80 -7.61 44.88 -3.27
C ASP A 80 -8.70 44.01 -2.63
N PHE A 81 -9.43 43.22 -3.41
CA PHE A 81 -10.43 42.28 -2.89
C PHE A 81 -9.81 41.17 -2.04
N PHE A 82 -8.66 40.61 -2.44
CA PHE A 82 -7.94 39.60 -1.66
C PHE A 82 -7.19 40.17 -0.44
N GLN A 83 -7.02 41.49 -0.35
CA GLN A 83 -6.39 42.16 0.79
C GLN A 83 -7.37 42.51 1.92
N ILE A 84 -8.69 42.45 1.71
CA ILE A 84 -9.68 42.73 2.77
C ILE A 84 -10.05 41.42 3.47
N LYS A 85 -9.16 41.02 4.39
CA LYS A 85 -9.32 40.26 5.66
C LYS A 85 -8.22 39.21 5.94
N PRO A 86 -6.94 39.61 6.14
CA PRO A 86 -5.92 38.74 6.73
C PRO A 86 -5.43 39.25 8.12
N THR A 87 -6.17 40.13 8.80
CA THR A 87 -5.68 40.79 10.02
C THR A 87 -6.15 40.16 11.34
N GLU A 88 -7.22 39.34 11.36
CA GLU A 88 -7.65 38.65 12.60
C GLU A 88 -6.96 37.28 12.76
N PHE A 89 -6.76 36.53 11.67
CA PHE A 89 -6.23 35.15 11.69
C PHE A 89 -4.74 35.05 12.09
N MET A 90 -3.92 36.00 11.66
CA MET A 90 -2.47 35.99 11.91
C MET A 90 -2.09 36.37 13.36
N THR A 91 -2.95 37.13 14.03
CA THR A 91 -2.70 37.62 15.40
C THR A 91 -3.00 36.53 16.43
N ASP A 92 -4.02 35.69 16.17
CA ASP A 92 -4.39 34.55 17.02
C ASP A 92 -3.41 33.37 16.87
N LEU A 93 -2.85 33.14 15.68
CA LEU A 93 -1.82 32.12 15.47
C LEU A 93 -0.51 32.43 16.20
N ARG A 94 -0.12 33.71 16.30
CA ARG A 94 1.05 34.11 17.11
C ARG A 94 0.81 33.92 18.60
N LYS A 95 -0.37 34.31 19.09
CA LYS A 95 -0.75 34.09 20.51
C LYS A 95 -0.82 32.61 20.87
N MET A 96 -1.45 31.77 20.04
CA MET A 96 -1.53 30.33 20.27
C MET A 96 -0.15 29.66 20.23
N ARG A 97 0.73 30.07 19.33
CA ARG A 97 2.11 29.55 19.27
C ARG A 97 2.90 29.95 20.52
N GLU A 98 2.74 31.17 21.02
CA GLU A 98 3.43 31.67 22.21
C GLU A 98 2.91 31.00 23.49
N GLU A 99 1.59 30.77 23.62
CA GLU A 99 0.99 29.97 24.68
C GLU A 99 1.45 28.50 24.66
N ALA A 100 1.49 27.87 23.48
CA ALA A 100 1.94 26.49 23.34
C ALA A 100 3.43 26.34 23.73
N THR A 101 4.27 27.31 23.36
CA THR A 101 5.69 27.32 23.72
C THR A 101 5.89 27.51 25.23
N ASN A 102 5.07 28.34 25.87
CA ASN A 102 5.11 28.56 27.31
C ASN A 102 4.58 27.34 28.11
N ARG A 103 3.51 26.67 27.63
CA ARG A 103 3.03 25.42 28.22
C ARG A 103 4.06 24.29 28.08
N HIS A 104 4.72 24.20 26.93
CA HIS A 104 5.80 23.23 26.73
C HIS A 104 6.98 23.48 27.68
N ARG A 105 7.37 24.73 27.92
CA ARG A 105 8.43 25.09 28.89
C ARG A 105 8.03 24.78 30.33
N GLN A 106 6.76 24.97 30.70
CA GLN A 106 6.22 24.56 32.01
C GLN A 106 6.25 23.04 32.18
N VAL A 107 5.87 22.27 31.16
CA VAL A 107 5.92 20.79 31.20
C VAL A 107 7.35 20.28 31.37
N LEU A 108 8.32 20.88 30.67
CA LEU A 108 9.74 20.52 30.83
C LEU A 108 10.27 20.84 32.24
N SER A 109 9.86 21.96 32.84
CA SER A 109 10.24 22.29 34.23
C SER A 109 9.64 21.33 35.28
N ILE A 110 8.45 20.78 35.00
CA ILE A 110 7.81 19.75 35.84
C ILE A 110 8.55 18.42 35.70
N ILE A 111 9.00 18.08 34.49
CA ILE A 111 9.76 16.85 34.21
C ILE A 111 11.15 16.91 34.85
N GLU A 112 11.84 18.06 34.79
CA GLU A 112 13.13 18.26 35.47
C GLU A 112 12.99 18.14 37.00
N GLY A 113 11.91 18.68 37.58
CA GLY A 113 11.60 18.51 39.00
C GLY A 113 11.23 17.07 39.42
N LEU A 114 10.80 16.23 38.48
CA LEU A 114 10.52 14.80 38.72
C LEU A 114 11.78 13.94 38.57
N SER A 115 12.74 14.32 37.71
CA SER A 115 14.00 13.58 37.52
C SER A 115 14.98 13.68 38.69
N ASP A 116 14.88 14.71 39.54
CA ASP A 116 15.71 14.83 40.75
C ASP A 116 15.28 13.87 41.89
N THR A 117 14.16 13.16 41.74
CA THR A 117 13.67 12.19 42.74
C THR A 117 13.88 10.71 42.36
N ALA A 118 14.44 10.43 41.17
CA ALA A 118 14.53 9.07 40.63
C ALA A 118 15.97 8.59 40.35
N SER A 119 16.99 9.20 40.95
CA SER A 119 18.39 8.77 40.87
C SER A 119 18.89 8.12 42.16
N SER A 120 18.24 7.02 42.57
CA SER A 120 18.79 6.06 43.52
C SER A 120 18.10 4.72 43.30
N ASP A 121 18.88 3.65 43.17
CA ASP A 121 18.46 2.27 42.96
C ASP A 121 17.91 1.88 41.58
N ARG A 122 18.82 1.39 40.71
CA ARG A 122 18.79 0.01 40.17
C ARG A 122 19.77 -0.15 39.01
N THR A 123 21.02 -0.49 39.33
CA THR A 123 21.98 -1.04 38.35
C THR A 123 22.80 -2.13 39.03
N SER A 124 22.23 -3.34 39.18
CA SER A 124 23.00 -4.56 39.49
C SER A 124 22.16 -5.86 39.58
N THR A 125 21.29 -6.20 38.61
CA THR A 125 20.72 -7.58 38.58
C THR A 125 20.23 -8.06 37.21
N MET A 126 21.05 -8.04 36.15
CA MET A 126 20.67 -8.67 34.86
C MET A 126 21.83 -9.33 34.10
N SER A 127 22.70 -10.08 34.77
CA SER A 127 23.78 -10.82 34.08
C SER A 127 24.09 -12.20 34.66
N ARG A 128 23.11 -12.94 35.20
CA ARG A 128 23.40 -14.25 35.81
C ARG A 128 22.35 -15.37 35.67
N ALA A 129 21.51 -15.35 34.64
CA ALA A 129 20.45 -16.36 34.48
C ALA A 129 20.46 -17.14 33.15
N TYR A 130 21.63 -17.40 32.56
CA TYR A 130 21.77 -18.40 31.50
C TYR A 130 22.85 -19.41 31.86
N SER A 131 22.52 -20.30 32.78
CA SER A 131 23.15 -21.61 32.98
C SER A 131 22.39 -22.35 34.08
N GLN A 132 21.34 -23.08 33.71
CA GLN A 132 20.85 -24.33 34.35
C GLN A 132 19.37 -24.55 34.03
N SER A 133 19.09 -25.51 33.15
CA SER A 133 18.04 -26.52 33.35
C SER A 133 18.05 -27.51 32.18
N HIS A 134 18.90 -28.53 32.30
CA HIS A 134 18.69 -29.81 31.63
C HIS A 134 17.97 -30.71 32.63
N ASN A 135 16.67 -30.94 32.42
CA ASN A 135 15.97 -32.23 32.59
C ASN A 135 14.46 -32.01 32.71
N SER A 136 13.74 -32.13 31.59
CA SER A 136 12.43 -32.77 31.54
C SER A 136 12.06 -32.99 30.07
N SER A 137 12.06 -34.26 29.67
CA SER A 137 11.55 -34.76 28.39
C SER A 137 10.03 -34.61 28.34
N ASN A 138 9.57 -33.52 27.73
CA ASN A 138 8.31 -33.38 27.01
C ASN A 138 8.41 -32.09 26.19
N SER A 139 8.94 -32.18 24.97
CA SER A 139 8.91 -31.06 24.03
C SER A 139 7.48 -30.90 23.54
N PHE A 140 6.66 -30.17 24.30
CA PHE A 140 5.44 -29.58 23.76
C PHE A 140 5.89 -28.69 22.59
N SER A 141 5.57 -29.09 21.36
CA SER A 141 5.63 -28.16 20.23
C SER A 141 4.59 -27.07 20.53
N MET A 142 5.03 -25.94 21.08
CA MET A 142 4.15 -24.82 21.36
C MET A 142 3.63 -24.30 20.03
N LEU A 143 2.38 -24.66 19.70
CA LEU A 143 1.69 -24.05 18.58
C LEU A 143 1.59 -22.54 18.83
N PRO A 144 1.75 -21.70 17.78
CA PRO A 144 1.44 -20.28 17.92
C PRO A 144 -0.02 -20.12 18.35
N SER A 145 -0.36 -19.04 19.05
CA SER A 145 -1.73 -18.80 19.49
C SER A 145 -2.71 -18.72 18.32
N GLU A 146 -3.99 -18.95 18.57
CA GLU A 146 -5.03 -18.66 17.58
C GLU A 146 -5.14 -17.14 17.36
N PRO A 147 -5.38 -16.65 16.13
CA PRO A 147 -5.68 -15.25 15.89
C PRO A 147 -6.95 -14.83 16.64
N LYS A 148 -6.86 -13.78 17.47
CA LYS A 148 -7.99 -13.31 18.28
C LYS A 148 -9.01 -12.49 17.48
N ILE A 149 -8.52 -11.72 16.52
CA ILE A 149 -9.31 -10.92 15.57
C ILE A 149 -9.08 -11.54 14.20
N PHE A 150 -10.13 -12.14 13.63
CA PHE A 150 -10.05 -12.88 12.38
C PHE A 150 -11.39 -12.86 11.65
N HIS A 151 -11.52 -11.96 10.67
CA HIS A 151 -12.76 -11.76 9.92
C HIS A 151 -12.53 -11.87 8.41
N GLY A 152 -13.57 -12.33 7.69
CA GLY A 152 -13.64 -12.22 6.23
C GLY A 152 -12.77 -13.21 5.47
N ARG A 153 -12.38 -14.31 6.11
CA ARG A 153 -11.58 -15.41 5.53
C ARG A 153 -12.29 -16.76 5.60
N GLU A 154 -13.59 -16.76 5.84
CA GLU A 154 -14.41 -17.96 6.00
C GLU A 154 -14.42 -18.78 4.70
N SER A 155 -14.43 -18.12 3.54
CA SER A 155 -14.35 -18.78 2.23
C SER A 155 -13.02 -19.52 2.04
N GLU A 156 -11.91 -18.89 2.40
CA GLU A 156 -10.57 -19.45 2.28
C GLU A 156 -10.36 -20.59 3.28
N VAL A 157 -10.82 -20.43 4.52
CA VAL A 157 -10.82 -21.51 5.52
C VAL A 157 -11.65 -22.69 5.00
N SER A 158 -12.88 -22.45 4.51
CA SER A 158 -13.73 -23.51 3.96
C SER A 158 -13.09 -24.22 2.77
N ALA A 159 -12.47 -23.47 1.84
CA ALA A 159 -11.75 -24.02 0.71
C ALA A 159 -10.58 -24.92 1.15
N ILE A 160 -9.81 -24.48 2.15
CA ILE A 160 -8.71 -25.27 2.72
C ILE A 160 -9.25 -26.54 3.39
N LEU A 161 -10.29 -26.44 4.21
CA LEU A 161 -10.89 -27.60 4.89
C LEU A 161 -11.47 -28.63 3.90
N ASN A 162 -12.05 -28.17 2.79
CA ASN A 162 -12.49 -29.08 1.73
C ASN A 162 -11.34 -29.90 1.14
N LEU A 163 -10.12 -29.34 1.05
CA LEU A 163 -8.93 -30.10 0.62
C LEU A 163 -8.55 -31.17 1.66
N PHE A 164 -8.58 -30.83 2.95
CA PHE A 164 -8.32 -31.77 4.05
C PHE A 164 -9.30 -32.96 4.07
N ARG A 165 -10.57 -32.72 3.75
CA ARG A 165 -11.60 -33.78 3.70
C ARG A 165 -11.43 -34.75 2.53
N GLN A 166 -10.77 -34.32 1.46
CA GLN A 166 -10.59 -35.13 0.24
C GLN A 166 -9.35 -36.01 0.31
N ALA A 167 -8.25 -35.48 0.82
CA ALA A 167 -6.97 -36.17 0.91
C ALA A 167 -6.03 -35.45 1.90
N THR A 168 -4.82 -35.98 2.09
CA THR A 168 -3.72 -35.24 2.72
C THR A 168 -3.31 -34.07 1.81
N PRO A 169 -3.50 -32.80 2.18
CA PRO A 169 -3.33 -31.72 1.22
C PRO A 169 -1.91 -31.12 1.21
N ARG A 170 -1.52 -30.57 0.05
CA ARG A 170 -0.35 -29.69 -0.13
C ARG A 170 -0.86 -28.32 -0.57
N ILE A 171 -0.74 -27.31 0.28
CA ILE A 171 -1.39 -26.01 0.10
C ILE A 171 -0.34 -24.90 0.16
N ALA A 172 -0.42 -23.97 -0.79
CA ALA A 172 0.32 -22.72 -0.74
C ALA A 172 -0.65 -21.55 -0.51
N ILE A 173 -0.52 -20.89 0.64
CA ILE A 173 -1.23 -19.65 0.96
C ILE A 173 -0.36 -18.50 0.48
N LEU A 174 -0.80 -17.84 -0.58
CA LEU A 174 -0.04 -16.83 -1.31
C LEU A 174 -0.67 -15.45 -1.16
N GLY A 175 0.05 -14.39 -1.53
CA GLY A 175 -0.46 -13.01 -1.48
C GLY A 175 0.60 -11.98 -1.10
N ALA A 176 0.25 -10.71 -1.22
CA ALA A 176 1.12 -9.60 -0.84
C ALA A 176 1.52 -9.65 0.65
N GLY A 177 2.59 -8.95 1.02
CA GLY A 177 2.95 -8.76 2.43
C GLY A 177 1.77 -8.16 3.20
N GLY A 178 1.56 -8.52 4.47
CA GLY A 178 0.48 -7.95 5.27
C GLY A 178 -0.96 -8.40 4.96
N MET A 179 -1.17 -9.38 4.06
CA MET A 179 -2.51 -9.89 3.68
C MET A 179 -3.15 -10.89 4.66
N GLY A 180 -2.48 -11.21 5.77
CA GLY A 180 -2.99 -12.16 6.77
C GLY A 180 -2.77 -13.64 6.44
N LYS A 181 -1.78 -13.98 5.60
CA LYS A 181 -1.43 -15.38 5.23
C LYS A 181 -1.12 -16.23 6.47
N THR A 182 -0.23 -15.73 7.34
CA THR A 182 0.14 -16.37 8.61
C THR A 182 -1.07 -16.51 9.54
N SER A 183 -1.93 -15.49 9.62
CA SER A 183 -3.18 -15.56 10.41
C SER A 183 -4.12 -16.64 9.89
N LEU A 184 -4.30 -16.74 8.57
CA LEU A 184 -5.11 -17.80 7.95
C LEU A 184 -4.52 -19.19 8.22
N ALA A 185 -3.20 -19.36 8.10
CA ALA A 185 -2.53 -20.62 8.41
C ALA A 185 -2.75 -21.03 9.88
N ARG A 186 -2.66 -20.07 10.81
CA ARG A 186 -2.92 -20.30 12.25
C ARG A 186 -4.40 -20.61 12.52
N ALA A 187 -5.35 -19.93 11.87
CA ALA A 187 -6.76 -20.24 12.00
C ALA A 187 -7.08 -21.68 11.55
N VAL A 188 -6.51 -22.11 10.41
CA VAL A 188 -6.64 -23.49 9.92
C VAL A 188 -5.98 -24.48 10.89
N LEU A 189 -4.79 -24.17 11.40
CA LEU A 189 -4.05 -24.99 12.36
C LEU A 189 -4.89 -25.31 13.61
N HIS A 190 -5.67 -24.34 14.09
CA HIS A 190 -6.52 -24.45 15.27
C HIS A 190 -7.95 -24.92 14.98
N HIS A 191 -8.37 -24.97 13.72
CA HIS A 191 -9.72 -25.38 13.34
C HIS A 191 -10.05 -26.79 13.89
N ALA A 192 -11.26 -26.97 14.41
CA ALA A 192 -11.67 -28.18 15.12
C ALA A 192 -11.45 -29.48 14.32
N GLU A 193 -11.76 -29.47 13.02
CA GLU A 193 -11.54 -30.62 12.11
C GLU A 193 -10.04 -30.98 11.99
N VAL A 194 -9.18 -29.97 11.81
CA VAL A 194 -7.73 -30.16 11.69
C VAL A 194 -7.13 -30.60 13.03
N SER A 195 -7.60 -30.00 14.12
CA SER A 195 -7.19 -30.38 15.48
C SER A 195 -7.58 -31.83 15.81
N ALA A 196 -8.77 -32.28 15.39
CA ALA A 196 -9.22 -33.65 15.60
C ALA A 196 -8.42 -34.66 14.74
N GLN A 197 -8.12 -34.30 13.49
CA GLN A 197 -7.42 -35.17 12.55
C GLN A 197 -5.93 -35.35 12.90
N TYR A 198 -5.23 -34.27 13.26
CA TYR A 198 -3.78 -34.28 13.47
C TYR A 198 -3.38 -34.25 14.96
N THR A 199 -4.32 -33.98 15.87
CA THR A 199 -4.12 -34.00 17.33
C THR A 199 -2.91 -33.17 17.80
N GLN A 200 -1.86 -33.82 18.28
CA GLN A 200 -0.60 -33.20 18.72
C GLN A 200 0.47 -33.16 17.62
N HIS A 201 0.24 -33.81 16.47
CA HIS A 201 1.16 -33.89 15.33
C HIS A 201 0.95 -32.72 14.36
N ARG A 202 0.89 -31.51 14.92
CA ARG A 202 0.76 -30.25 14.21
C ARG A 202 2.00 -29.44 14.49
N TYR A 203 2.65 -28.96 13.43
CA TYR A 203 3.93 -28.27 13.53
C TYR A 203 3.83 -26.97 12.76
N PHE A 204 4.20 -25.87 13.40
CA PHE A 204 4.26 -24.56 12.79
C PHE A 204 5.70 -24.06 12.87
N VAL A 205 6.31 -23.81 11.71
CA VAL A 205 7.73 -23.48 11.57
C VAL A 205 7.85 -22.12 10.89
N ALA A 206 8.26 -21.09 11.65
CA ALA A 206 8.50 -19.75 11.14
C ALA A 206 9.90 -19.67 10.50
N CYS A 207 9.98 -19.45 9.19
CA CYS A 207 11.22 -19.54 8.40
C CYS A 207 11.99 -18.21 8.28
N ASP A 208 11.65 -17.18 9.07
CA ASP A 208 12.16 -15.80 8.95
C ASP A 208 13.68 -15.67 9.09
N SER A 209 14.34 -16.61 9.77
CA SER A 209 15.77 -16.56 10.06
C SER A 209 16.59 -17.59 9.29
N VAL A 210 15.99 -18.30 8.34
CA VAL A 210 16.62 -19.42 7.64
C VAL A 210 17.16 -18.98 6.28
N THR A 211 18.41 -19.33 6.01
CA THR A 211 19.12 -18.87 4.80
C THR A 211 19.63 -20.03 3.93
N SER A 212 19.35 -21.28 4.28
CA SER A 212 19.72 -22.44 3.47
C SER A 212 18.79 -23.65 3.68
N LYS A 213 18.82 -24.63 2.75
CA LYS A 213 18.13 -25.92 2.88
C LYS A 213 18.50 -26.66 4.17
N VAL A 214 19.77 -26.61 4.55
CA VAL A 214 20.28 -27.30 5.75
C VAL A 214 19.73 -26.66 7.02
N GLU A 215 19.72 -25.32 7.09
CA GLU A 215 19.12 -24.59 8.20
C GLU A 215 17.60 -24.81 8.27
N LEU A 216 16.91 -24.90 7.12
CA LEU A 216 15.49 -25.22 7.08
C LEU A 216 15.21 -26.61 7.65
N ALA A 217 15.97 -27.62 7.22
CA ALA A 217 15.86 -28.97 7.75
C ALA A 217 16.18 -29.03 9.25
N ALA A 218 17.17 -28.26 9.71
CA ALA A 218 17.50 -28.16 11.12
C ALA A 218 16.39 -27.53 11.95
N LEU A 219 15.77 -26.47 11.43
CA LEU A 219 14.65 -25.78 12.07
C LEU A 219 13.43 -26.68 12.16
N ILE A 220 13.09 -27.41 11.08
CA ILE A 220 12.02 -28.41 11.10
C ILE A 220 12.34 -29.50 12.12
N GLY A 221 13.56 -30.04 12.09
CA GLY A 221 14.01 -31.06 13.05
C GLY A 221 13.88 -30.62 14.51
N ALA A 222 14.21 -29.37 14.82
CA ALA A 222 14.04 -28.81 16.16
C ALA A 222 12.57 -28.79 16.61
N HIS A 223 11.63 -28.42 15.72
CA HIS A 223 10.19 -28.45 16.02
C HIS A 223 9.65 -29.88 16.17
N LEU A 224 10.27 -30.85 15.52
CA LEU A 224 9.98 -32.27 15.67
C LEU A 224 10.66 -32.91 16.90
N GLY A 225 11.47 -32.16 17.65
CA GLY A 225 12.20 -32.67 18.82
C GLY A 225 13.39 -33.57 18.46
N LEU A 226 13.91 -33.48 17.24
CA LEU A 226 15.05 -34.27 16.78
C LEU A 226 16.36 -33.73 17.37
N LYS A 227 17.26 -34.66 17.71
CA LYS A 227 18.62 -34.32 18.08
C LYS A 227 19.42 -33.89 16.83
N PRO A 228 20.41 -32.99 16.97
CA PRO A 228 21.31 -32.66 15.88
C PRO A 228 21.93 -33.92 15.27
N SER A 229 21.91 -34.02 13.94
CA SER A 229 22.49 -35.11 13.17
C SER A 229 23.32 -34.57 12.02
N LYS A 230 24.23 -35.41 11.48
CA LYS A 230 25.03 -35.05 10.30
C LYS A 230 24.17 -34.82 9.05
N ASP A 231 23.07 -35.56 8.94
CA ASP A 231 22.07 -35.40 7.89
C ASP A 231 20.70 -35.17 8.53
N LEU A 232 20.38 -33.90 8.78
CA LEU A 232 19.10 -33.49 9.38
C LEU A 232 17.94 -33.65 8.41
N THR A 233 18.18 -33.47 7.11
CA THR A 233 17.16 -33.68 6.06
C THR A 233 16.65 -35.12 6.12
N GLN A 234 17.56 -36.10 6.09
CA GLN A 234 17.18 -37.50 6.15
C GLN A 234 16.55 -37.87 7.50
N ALA A 235 17.01 -37.28 8.61
CA ALA A 235 16.43 -37.51 9.92
C ALA A 235 14.97 -37.02 10.00
N VAL A 236 14.69 -35.82 9.49
CA VAL A 236 13.34 -35.23 9.38
C VAL A 236 12.42 -36.13 8.55
N VAL A 237 12.87 -36.52 7.35
CA VAL A 237 12.07 -37.38 6.46
C VAL A 237 11.79 -38.73 7.14
N LYS A 238 12.80 -39.38 7.71
CA LYS A 238 12.62 -40.66 8.42
C LYS A 238 11.63 -40.56 9.58
N PHE A 239 11.71 -39.48 10.37
CA PHE A 239 10.79 -39.24 11.47
C PHE A 239 9.35 -39.10 10.97
N LEU A 240 9.13 -38.25 9.96
CA LEU A 240 7.79 -37.98 9.43
C LEU A 240 7.17 -39.18 8.69
N VAL A 241 7.98 -40.07 8.11
CA VAL A 241 7.50 -41.30 7.46
C VAL A 241 6.91 -42.30 8.45
N ILE A 242 7.45 -42.37 9.68
CA ILE A 242 6.96 -43.31 10.71
C ILE A 242 6.00 -42.64 11.71
N ALA A 243 5.86 -41.31 11.63
CA ALA A 243 4.97 -40.56 12.49
C ALA A 243 3.50 -40.84 12.14
N PRO A 244 2.56 -40.66 13.10
CA PRO A 244 1.15 -40.57 12.78
C PRO A 244 0.87 -39.44 11.77
N PRO A 245 -0.34 -39.40 11.16
CA PRO A 245 -0.73 -38.31 10.26
C PRO A 245 -0.38 -36.95 10.86
N SER A 246 0.39 -36.17 10.11
CA SER A 246 1.03 -34.95 10.59
C SER A 246 0.70 -33.75 9.70
N LEU A 247 0.57 -32.58 10.28
CA LEU A 247 0.45 -31.31 9.57
C LEU A 247 1.72 -30.48 9.83
N LEU A 248 2.43 -30.14 8.75
CA LEU A 248 3.56 -29.22 8.79
C LEU A 248 3.19 -27.90 8.10
N ILE A 249 3.31 -26.80 8.82
CA ILE A 249 3.16 -25.44 8.29
C ILE A 249 4.55 -24.78 8.23
N LEU A 250 4.97 -24.38 7.03
CA LEU A 250 6.18 -23.58 6.80
C LEU A 250 5.76 -22.13 6.51
N ASP A 251 5.87 -21.28 7.52
CA ASP A 251 5.50 -19.86 7.46
C ASP A 251 6.69 -19.03 6.95
N ASN A 252 6.40 -18.01 6.13
CA ASN A 252 7.40 -17.14 5.46
C ASN A 252 8.52 -17.90 4.71
N LEU A 253 8.15 -18.95 3.95
CA LEU A 253 9.11 -19.80 3.23
C LEU A 253 9.89 -19.03 2.14
N GLU A 254 9.38 -17.87 1.68
CA GLU A 254 10.07 -17.03 0.72
C GLU A 254 11.45 -16.57 1.21
N THR A 255 11.70 -16.50 2.52
CA THR A 255 13.00 -16.08 3.06
C THR A 255 14.15 -16.94 2.52
N VAL A 256 13.93 -18.26 2.45
CA VAL A 256 14.92 -19.22 1.95
C VAL A 256 14.68 -19.61 0.49
N TRP A 257 13.44 -19.52 -0.01
CA TRP A 257 13.10 -19.87 -1.40
C TRP A 257 13.32 -18.73 -2.40
N GLU A 258 13.21 -17.46 -2.00
CA GLU A 258 13.28 -16.34 -2.94
C GLU A 258 14.64 -16.23 -3.67
N PRO A 259 15.81 -16.42 -3.01
CA PRO A 259 17.12 -16.42 -3.68
C PRO A 259 17.23 -17.50 -4.76
N THR A 260 17.54 -17.08 -6.00
CA THR A 260 17.50 -17.95 -7.18
C THR A 260 18.41 -19.18 -7.05
N GLU A 261 19.59 -19.00 -6.47
CA GLU A 261 20.59 -20.03 -6.24
C GLU A 261 20.16 -21.09 -5.21
N LEU A 262 19.21 -20.77 -4.32
CA LEU A 262 18.70 -21.68 -3.29
C LEU A 262 17.39 -22.38 -3.68
N ARG A 263 16.65 -21.85 -4.67
CA ARG A 263 15.33 -22.36 -5.07
C ARG A 263 15.30 -23.86 -5.29
N GLY A 264 16.25 -24.36 -6.10
CA GLY A 264 16.29 -25.77 -6.50
C GLY A 264 16.45 -26.71 -5.31
N ASP A 265 17.24 -26.30 -4.32
CA ASP A 265 17.54 -27.03 -3.09
C ASP A 265 16.34 -27.07 -2.13
N VAL A 266 15.66 -25.93 -1.97
CA VAL A 266 14.42 -25.84 -1.17
C VAL A 266 13.31 -26.66 -1.81
N GLU A 267 13.14 -26.57 -3.13
CA GLU A 267 12.14 -27.35 -3.87
C GLU A 267 12.41 -28.85 -3.82
N GLU A 268 13.68 -29.27 -3.78
CA GLU A 268 14.03 -30.67 -3.55
C GLU A 268 13.62 -31.14 -2.15
N LEU A 269 13.86 -30.33 -1.11
CA LEU A 269 13.38 -30.64 0.24
C LEU A 269 11.84 -30.73 0.28
N LEU A 270 11.14 -29.79 -0.34
CA LEU A 270 9.68 -29.82 -0.43
C LEU A 270 9.20 -31.09 -1.15
N SER A 271 9.84 -31.47 -2.26
CA SER A 271 9.54 -32.72 -2.97
C SER A 271 9.62 -33.92 -2.03
N LEU A 272 10.74 -34.06 -1.29
CA LEU A 272 10.95 -35.15 -0.33
C LEU A 272 9.89 -35.17 0.78
N LEU A 273 9.49 -34.01 1.29
CA LEU A 273 8.43 -33.91 2.30
C LEU A 273 7.08 -34.32 1.69
N THR A 274 6.79 -33.90 0.47
CA THR A 274 5.48 -34.16 -0.16
C THR A 274 5.31 -35.57 -0.72
N ASP A 275 6.39 -36.36 -0.82
CA ASP A 275 6.34 -37.80 -1.10
C ASP A 275 5.80 -38.61 0.09
N ILE A 276 5.77 -38.01 1.28
CA ILE A 276 5.21 -38.64 2.49
C ILE A 276 3.68 -38.58 2.43
N LYS A 277 3.05 -39.76 2.37
CA LYS A 277 1.59 -39.90 2.15
C LYS A 277 0.74 -39.24 3.24
N ASP A 278 1.16 -39.41 4.50
CA ASP A 278 0.42 -38.96 5.68
C ASP A 278 0.88 -37.59 6.20
N LEU A 279 1.70 -36.87 5.43
CA LEU A 279 2.12 -35.50 5.73
C LEU A 279 1.29 -34.47 4.94
N ALA A 280 0.47 -33.71 5.66
CA ALA A 280 -0.13 -32.49 5.13
C ALA A 280 0.88 -31.35 5.21
N LEU A 281 0.95 -30.56 4.14
CA LEU A 281 1.88 -29.43 4.04
C LEU A 281 1.11 -28.16 3.74
N ILE A 282 1.28 -27.14 4.56
CA ILE A 282 0.88 -25.77 4.24
C ILE A 282 2.14 -24.92 4.18
N ILE A 283 2.29 -24.11 3.14
CA ILE A 283 3.31 -23.07 3.10
C ILE A 283 2.63 -21.71 3.02
N THR A 284 3.24 -20.68 3.59
CA THR A 284 2.86 -19.30 3.33
C THR A 284 4.00 -18.59 2.61
N MET A 285 3.69 -17.85 1.54
CA MET A 285 4.71 -17.09 0.82
C MET A 285 4.20 -15.77 0.25
N ARG A 286 5.11 -14.80 0.12
CA ARG A 286 4.86 -13.57 -0.65
C ARG A 286 4.79 -13.82 -2.15
N GLY A 287 3.89 -13.09 -2.80
CA GLY A 287 3.67 -13.18 -4.24
C GLY A 287 2.58 -14.18 -4.60
N ALA A 288 2.51 -14.55 -5.87
CA ALA A 288 1.49 -15.42 -6.46
C ALA A 288 2.08 -16.69 -7.10
N GLU A 289 3.38 -16.92 -6.89
CA GLU A 289 4.13 -18.03 -7.46
C GLU A 289 4.32 -19.14 -6.42
N ARG A 290 4.09 -20.38 -6.84
CA ARG A 290 4.31 -21.57 -6.01
C ARG A 290 5.69 -22.16 -6.30
N PRO A 291 6.38 -22.72 -5.29
CA PRO A 291 7.55 -23.56 -5.51
C PRO A 291 7.24 -24.70 -6.49
N ALA A 292 8.20 -25.00 -7.37
CA ALA A 292 8.11 -26.14 -8.27
C ALA A 292 8.37 -27.47 -7.52
N LYS A 293 8.34 -28.58 -8.26
CA LYS A 293 8.55 -29.97 -7.76
C LYS A 293 7.57 -30.43 -6.67
N VAL A 294 6.49 -29.68 -6.44
CA VAL A 294 5.40 -30.07 -5.54
C VAL A 294 4.11 -30.21 -6.34
N GLN A 295 3.43 -31.35 -6.18
CA GLN A 295 2.08 -31.53 -6.69
C GLN A 295 1.08 -30.86 -5.73
N TRP A 296 0.87 -29.56 -5.91
CA TRP A 296 -0.06 -28.77 -5.11
C TRP A 296 -1.51 -29.26 -5.26
N SER A 297 -2.27 -29.28 -4.16
CA SER A 297 -3.66 -29.73 -4.14
C SER A 297 -4.58 -28.77 -4.89
N HIS A 298 -5.57 -29.34 -5.59
CA HIS A 298 -6.57 -28.60 -6.37
C HIS A 298 -7.94 -28.62 -5.70
N PRO A 299 -8.75 -27.55 -5.85
CA PRO A 299 -8.43 -26.31 -6.55
C PRO A 299 -7.37 -25.48 -5.83
N PHE A 300 -6.59 -24.71 -6.59
CA PHE A 300 -5.60 -23.81 -6.00
C PHE A 300 -6.27 -22.68 -5.25
N LEU A 301 -5.78 -22.40 -4.04
CA LEU A 301 -6.13 -21.16 -3.34
C LEU A 301 -5.55 -19.97 -4.12
N LEU A 302 -6.40 -19.01 -4.47
CA LEU A 302 -5.93 -17.77 -5.11
C LEU A 302 -5.07 -16.97 -4.11
N PRO A 303 -4.11 -16.15 -4.58
CA PRO A 303 -3.42 -15.22 -3.70
C PRO A 303 -4.43 -14.38 -2.92
N LEU A 304 -4.21 -14.24 -1.60
CA LEU A 304 -5.17 -13.60 -0.72
C LEU A 304 -5.42 -12.15 -1.17
N PRO A 305 -6.68 -11.78 -1.48
CA PRO A 305 -7.03 -10.40 -1.76
C PRO A 305 -7.07 -9.58 -0.46
N PRO A 306 -7.17 -8.25 -0.53
CA PRO A 306 -7.61 -7.43 0.60
C PRO A 306 -8.91 -7.95 1.20
N LEU A 307 -9.22 -7.52 2.44
CA LEU A 307 -10.49 -7.87 3.06
C LEU A 307 -11.64 -7.23 2.29
N LYS A 308 -12.79 -7.90 2.29
CA LYS A 308 -14.03 -7.24 1.91
C LYS A 308 -14.33 -6.14 2.91
N HIS A 309 -14.94 -5.06 2.43
CA HIS A 309 -15.18 -3.86 3.21
C HIS A 309 -15.85 -4.13 4.58
N HIS A 310 -16.89 -4.97 4.63
CA HIS A 310 -17.53 -5.36 5.89
C HIS A 310 -16.57 -6.02 6.90
N ALA A 311 -15.71 -6.94 6.43
CA ALA A 311 -14.74 -7.59 7.30
C ALA A 311 -13.60 -6.64 7.73
N ALA A 312 -13.25 -5.67 6.88
CA ALA A 312 -12.32 -4.60 7.22
C ALA A 312 -12.89 -3.70 8.32
N GLN A 313 -14.16 -3.29 8.21
CA GLN A 313 -14.87 -2.55 9.27
C GLN A 313 -14.91 -3.34 10.58
N GLN A 314 -15.29 -4.62 10.56
CA GLN A 314 -15.30 -5.46 11.76
C GLN A 314 -13.92 -5.56 12.41
N THR A 315 -12.89 -5.78 11.60
CA THR A 315 -11.50 -5.82 12.09
C THR A 315 -11.08 -4.49 12.71
N PHE A 316 -11.49 -3.36 12.12
CA PHE A 316 -11.21 -2.03 12.63
C PHE A 316 -11.91 -1.77 13.97
N ILE A 317 -13.21 -2.10 14.06
CA ILE A 317 -14.03 -1.88 15.26
C ILE A 317 -13.53 -2.74 16.44
N ASP A 318 -13.11 -3.98 16.18
CA ASP A 318 -12.54 -4.85 17.21
C ASP A 318 -11.21 -4.31 17.79
N ILE A 319 -10.54 -3.38 17.09
CA ILE A 319 -9.26 -2.79 17.50
C ILE A 319 -9.44 -1.40 18.11
N ALA A 320 -10.23 -0.52 17.48
CA ALA A 320 -10.34 0.91 17.81
C ALA A 320 -11.61 1.29 18.59
N GLU A 321 -12.40 0.29 19.02
CA GLU A 321 -13.69 0.41 19.70
C GLU A 321 -14.80 1.17 18.92
N ASP A 322 -16.07 0.80 19.14
CA ASP A 322 -17.25 1.17 18.33
C ASP A 322 -17.79 2.61 18.58
N HIS A 323 -16.93 3.57 18.87
CA HIS A 323 -17.36 4.93 19.25
C HIS A 323 -17.26 5.97 18.13
N HIS A 324 -16.91 5.54 16.92
CA HIS A 324 -16.61 6.42 15.79
C HIS A 324 -17.78 6.47 14.78
N ASN A 325 -17.93 7.59 14.08
CA ASN A 325 -18.92 7.72 13.01
C ASN A 325 -18.58 6.76 11.86
N PRO A 326 -19.53 5.94 11.35
CA PRO A 326 -19.31 5.06 10.20
C PRO A 326 -18.67 5.72 8.98
N GLU A 327 -19.04 6.97 8.68
CA GLU A 327 -18.47 7.71 7.55
C GLU A 327 -16.96 7.97 7.72
N ASP A 328 -16.52 8.28 8.94
CA ASP A 328 -15.11 8.51 9.24
C ASP A 328 -14.32 7.19 9.17
N ILE A 329 -14.92 6.09 9.63
CA ILE A 329 -14.34 4.74 9.51
C ILE A 329 -14.12 4.39 8.03
N ASP A 330 -15.12 4.64 7.18
CA ASP A 330 -15.03 4.34 5.75
C ASP A 330 -13.96 5.18 5.05
N GLN A 331 -13.85 6.46 5.41
CA GLN A 331 -12.77 7.31 4.91
C GLN A 331 -11.40 6.77 5.34
N VAL A 332 -11.22 6.39 6.61
CA VAL A 332 -9.95 5.83 7.10
C VAL A 332 -9.62 4.49 6.42
N LEU A 333 -10.60 3.60 6.27
CA LEU A 333 -10.41 2.31 5.60
C LEU A 333 -10.02 2.47 4.13
N SER A 334 -10.54 3.48 3.44
CA SER A 334 -10.16 3.77 2.06
C SER A 334 -8.66 4.03 1.89
N LEU A 335 -7.99 4.56 2.92
CA LEU A 335 -6.54 4.81 2.93
C LEU A 335 -5.72 3.52 2.98
N THR A 336 -6.32 2.45 3.48
CA THR A 336 -5.66 1.14 3.67
C THR A 336 -5.88 0.18 2.52
N ASP A 337 -6.79 0.51 1.59
CA ASP A 337 -7.28 -0.38 0.54
C ASP A 337 -7.72 -1.75 1.10
N ASN A 338 -8.31 -1.73 2.31
CA ASN A 338 -8.72 -2.89 3.11
C ASN A 338 -7.61 -3.94 3.36
N MET A 339 -6.35 -3.52 3.35
CA MET A 339 -5.20 -4.39 3.63
C MET A 339 -5.10 -4.68 5.14
N PRO A 340 -5.17 -5.96 5.60
CA PRO A 340 -5.23 -6.30 7.02
C PRO A 340 -4.17 -5.65 7.90
N LEU A 341 -2.90 -5.66 7.47
CA LEU A 341 -1.82 -5.05 8.24
C LEU A 341 -1.99 -3.52 8.35
N ALA A 342 -2.40 -2.85 7.28
CA ALA A 342 -2.62 -1.42 7.29
C ALA A 342 -3.84 -1.05 8.15
N ILE A 343 -4.93 -1.84 8.09
CA ILE A 343 -6.09 -1.71 8.99
C ILE A 343 -5.64 -1.83 10.45
N ASN A 344 -4.89 -2.88 10.79
CA ASN A 344 -4.45 -3.09 12.17
C ASN A 344 -3.62 -1.92 12.70
N LEU A 345 -2.70 -1.41 11.89
CA LEU A 345 -1.84 -0.30 12.27
C LEU A 345 -2.61 1.02 12.39
N ILE A 346 -3.49 1.35 11.43
CA ILE A 346 -4.27 2.60 11.49
C ILE A 346 -5.34 2.55 12.58
N ALA A 347 -5.95 1.39 12.84
CA ALA A 347 -6.94 1.23 13.90
C ALA A 347 -6.31 1.49 15.28
N HIS A 348 -5.10 0.98 15.55
CA HIS A 348 -4.38 1.31 16.80
C HIS A 348 -4.03 2.80 16.92
N LEU A 349 -3.79 3.51 15.81
CA LEU A 349 -3.58 4.95 15.85
C LEU A 349 -4.88 5.71 16.11
N VAL A 350 -5.99 5.26 15.50
CA VAL A 350 -7.32 5.83 15.74
C VAL A 350 -7.78 5.60 17.18
N ASP A 351 -7.53 4.43 17.76
CA ASP A 351 -7.83 4.11 19.16
C ASP A 351 -7.23 5.16 20.13
N VAL A 352 -6.05 5.69 19.78
CA VAL A 352 -5.33 6.70 20.57
C VAL A 352 -5.70 8.14 20.20
N GLU A 353 -5.90 8.44 18.92
CA GLU A 353 -5.96 9.81 18.40
C GLU A 353 -7.31 10.24 17.80
N GLY A 354 -8.19 9.29 17.48
CA GLY A 354 -9.47 9.47 16.81
C GLY A 354 -9.39 9.65 15.29
N CYS A 355 -10.45 9.26 14.58
CA CYS A 355 -10.50 9.27 13.11
C CYS A 355 -10.17 10.63 12.49
N SER A 356 -10.80 11.72 12.96
CA SER A 356 -10.66 13.05 12.36
C SER A 356 -9.19 13.53 12.33
N LYS A 357 -8.45 13.28 13.41
CA LYS A 357 -7.04 13.65 13.50
C LYS A 357 -6.17 12.79 12.59
N ILE A 358 -6.43 11.49 12.52
CA ILE A 358 -5.73 10.57 11.62
C ILE A 358 -5.97 10.93 10.15
N LEU A 359 -7.21 11.28 9.79
CA LEU A 359 -7.54 11.76 8.44
C LEU A 359 -6.76 13.04 8.09
N SER A 360 -6.72 14.02 8.99
CA SER A 360 -5.93 15.26 8.76
C SER A 360 -4.42 15.00 8.63
N ARG A 361 -3.85 14.12 9.46
CA ARG A 361 -2.42 13.80 9.43
C ARG A 361 -2.03 12.99 8.21
N TRP A 362 -2.94 12.14 7.71
CA TRP A 362 -2.68 11.36 6.51
C TRP A 362 -2.40 12.25 5.29
N GLU A 363 -2.99 13.45 5.21
CA GLU A 363 -2.71 14.38 4.12
C GLU A 363 -1.23 14.78 4.06
N GLU A 364 -0.58 14.94 5.20
CA GLU A 364 0.82 15.36 5.32
C GLU A 364 1.79 14.18 5.39
N GLU A 365 1.43 13.13 6.13
CA GLU A 365 2.36 12.06 6.54
C GLU A 365 2.24 10.79 5.67
N LYS A 366 1.10 10.54 5.01
CA LYS A 366 0.82 9.37 4.17
C LYS A 366 1.19 8.04 4.86
N THR A 367 1.87 7.11 4.18
CA THR A 367 2.30 5.85 4.78
C THR A 367 3.19 6.02 6.00
N SER A 368 3.88 7.15 6.15
CA SER A 368 4.70 7.44 7.34
C SER A 368 3.86 7.39 8.62
N LEU A 369 2.59 7.82 8.56
CA LEU A 369 1.67 7.83 9.69
C LEU A 369 1.49 6.42 10.26
N ILE A 370 1.18 5.47 9.38
CA ILE A 370 0.98 4.05 9.72
C ILE A 370 2.33 3.38 10.05
N SER A 371 3.43 4.02 9.65
CA SER A 371 4.80 3.54 9.84
C SER A 371 5.51 4.00 11.12
N GLU A 372 4.89 4.88 11.92
CA GLU A 372 5.47 5.44 13.14
C GLU A 372 5.00 4.78 14.45
N GLY A 373 4.12 3.77 14.36
CA GLY A 373 3.62 3.04 15.54
C GLY A 373 4.68 2.21 16.26
N TYR A 374 4.94 2.57 17.53
CA TYR A 374 5.60 1.89 18.68
C TYR A 374 6.80 0.91 18.52
N ASP A 375 7.31 0.59 17.33
CA ASP A 375 8.58 -0.12 17.21
C ASP A 375 9.39 0.27 15.96
N LYS A 376 10.72 0.32 16.12
CA LYS A 376 11.67 0.94 15.18
C LYS A 376 11.58 0.35 13.76
N ARG A 377 11.11 1.18 12.81
CA ARG A 377 10.88 0.89 11.36
C ARG A 377 9.73 -0.09 11.14
N SER A 378 8.53 0.46 10.95
CA SER A 378 7.28 -0.29 10.82
C SER A 378 7.32 -1.53 9.94
N ASN A 379 6.52 -2.51 10.39
CA ASN A 379 6.25 -3.74 9.67
C ASN A 379 5.71 -3.51 8.24
N LEU A 380 5.06 -2.37 7.94
CA LEU A 380 4.47 -2.11 6.62
C LEU A 380 5.52 -1.64 5.59
N ASP A 381 6.25 -0.56 5.86
CA ASP A 381 7.32 -0.07 4.96
C ASP A 381 8.44 -1.11 4.82
N LEU A 382 8.80 -1.79 5.93
CA LEU A 382 9.73 -2.91 5.89
C LEU A 382 9.19 -4.05 5.03
N SER A 383 7.90 -4.40 5.15
CA SER A 383 7.30 -5.43 4.30
C SER A 383 7.32 -5.04 2.83
N ILE A 384 6.99 -3.79 2.47
CA ILE A 384 7.00 -3.36 1.06
C ILE A 384 8.44 -3.35 0.52
N SER A 385 9.39 -2.80 1.27
CA SER A 385 10.81 -2.77 0.89
C SER A 385 11.43 -4.16 0.70
N LEU A 386 11.06 -5.14 1.53
CA LEU A 386 11.49 -6.53 1.36
C LEU A 386 10.97 -7.13 0.04
N SER A 387 9.71 -6.87 -0.32
CA SER A 387 9.13 -7.32 -1.59
C SER A 387 9.81 -6.65 -2.81
N LEU A 388 10.12 -5.36 -2.74
CA LEU A 388 10.86 -4.64 -3.78
C LEU A 388 12.31 -5.10 -3.92
N SER A 389 12.92 -5.51 -2.81
CA SER A 389 14.31 -5.99 -2.78
C SER A 389 14.47 -7.44 -3.25
N SER A 390 13.36 -8.12 -3.58
CA SER A 390 13.36 -9.51 -4.02
C SER A 390 14.17 -9.72 -5.31
N PRO A 391 14.93 -10.82 -5.41
CA PRO A 391 15.58 -11.25 -6.66
C PRO A 391 14.68 -11.20 -7.90
N ARG A 392 13.38 -11.53 -7.77
CA ARG A 392 12.42 -11.47 -8.89
C ARG A 392 12.18 -10.05 -9.42
N ILE A 393 12.15 -9.05 -8.55
CA ILE A 393 12.03 -7.65 -8.99
C ILE A 393 13.37 -7.15 -9.53
N LYS A 394 14.47 -7.47 -8.84
CA LYS A 394 15.82 -7.05 -9.24
C LYS A 394 16.23 -7.60 -10.61
N SER A 395 15.74 -8.76 -11.01
CA SER A 395 16.01 -9.33 -12.34
C SER A 395 15.26 -8.62 -13.48
N VAL A 396 14.24 -7.82 -13.16
CA VAL A 396 13.46 -7.03 -14.15
C VAL A 396 13.34 -5.58 -13.63
N PRO A 397 14.42 -4.77 -13.68
CA PRO A 397 14.48 -3.45 -13.04
C PRO A 397 13.37 -2.47 -13.46
N HIS A 398 12.95 -2.52 -14.72
CA HIS A 398 11.86 -1.69 -15.25
C HIS A 398 10.47 -1.99 -14.63
N SER A 399 10.33 -3.10 -13.90
CA SER A 399 9.14 -3.37 -13.10
C SER A 399 8.93 -2.30 -12.03
N GLN A 400 10.01 -1.79 -11.46
CA GLN A 400 9.94 -0.73 -10.47
C GLN A 400 9.46 0.59 -11.10
N ASP A 401 9.92 0.93 -12.31
CA ASP A 401 9.42 2.10 -13.05
C ASP A 401 7.91 2.00 -13.32
N LEU A 402 7.44 0.82 -13.72
CA LEU A 402 6.01 0.57 -13.93
C LEU A 402 5.23 0.69 -12.63
N LEU A 403 5.74 0.17 -11.52
CA LEU A 403 5.10 0.28 -10.22
C LEU A 403 5.07 1.73 -9.71
N SER A 404 6.14 2.49 -9.92
CA SER A 404 6.17 3.94 -9.64
C SER A 404 5.14 4.69 -10.47
N LEU A 405 4.93 4.31 -11.74
CA LEU A 405 3.88 4.90 -12.57
C LEU A 405 2.49 4.56 -12.02
N LEU A 406 2.23 3.29 -11.73
CA LEU A 406 0.94 2.82 -11.17
C LEU A 406 0.62 3.50 -9.84
N SER A 407 1.62 3.92 -9.08
CA SER A 407 1.39 4.66 -7.84
C SER A 407 0.56 5.92 -8.06
N MET A 408 0.68 6.59 -9.21
CA MET A 408 -0.07 7.81 -9.55
C MET A 408 -1.46 7.55 -10.15
N LEU A 409 -1.87 6.28 -10.31
CA LEU A 409 -3.01 5.90 -11.15
C LEU A 409 -4.04 5.14 -10.32
N PRO A 410 -4.99 5.84 -9.67
CA PRO A 410 -5.96 5.22 -8.78
C PRO A 410 -6.90 4.23 -9.49
N ASP A 411 -7.12 4.38 -10.81
CA ASP A 411 -7.91 3.42 -11.60
C ASP A 411 -7.05 2.30 -12.20
N GLY A 412 -5.72 2.42 -12.14
CA GLY A 412 -4.79 1.48 -12.76
C GLY A 412 -4.70 1.62 -14.28
N LEU A 413 -4.07 0.65 -14.95
CA LEU A 413 -3.95 0.63 -16.40
C LEU A 413 -4.35 -0.72 -16.98
N SER A 414 -5.11 -0.69 -18.08
CA SER A 414 -5.46 -1.88 -18.85
C SER A 414 -4.29 -2.30 -19.74
N ASP A 415 -4.32 -3.53 -20.25
CA ASP A 415 -3.36 -3.96 -21.27
C ASP A 415 -3.38 -3.09 -22.53
N VAL A 416 -4.53 -2.49 -22.84
CA VAL A 416 -4.66 -1.57 -23.97
C VAL A 416 -3.93 -0.26 -23.69
N GLU A 417 -4.11 0.35 -22.52
CA GLU A 417 -3.36 1.57 -22.17
C GLU A 417 -1.87 1.31 -22.05
N LEU A 418 -1.45 0.22 -21.41
CA LEU A 418 -0.03 -0.12 -21.27
C LEU A 418 0.68 -0.20 -22.63
N LEU A 419 0.01 -0.73 -23.66
CA LEU A 419 0.56 -0.83 -25.00
C LEU A 419 0.45 0.48 -25.81
N GLN A 420 -0.62 1.24 -25.64
CA GLN A 420 -0.87 2.45 -26.46
C GLN A 420 -0.20 3.71 -25.92
N SER A 421 0.10 3.76 -24.62
CA SER A 421 0.76 4.91 -23.98
C SER A 421 2.23 5.10 -24.38
N LYS A 422 2.81 4.16 -25.13
CA LYS A 422 4.20 4.21 -25.65
C LYS A 422 5.21 4.62 -24.58
N LEU A 423 5.05 4.05 -23.38
CA LEU A 423 5.88 4.37 -22.22
C LEU A 423 7.34 3.98 -22.49
N PRO A 424 8.32 4.76 -22.02
CA PRO A 424 9.74 4.43 -22.12
C PRO A 424 10.14 3.41 -21.04
N ILE A 425 9.42 2.28 -21.01
CA ILE A 425 9.61 1.14 -20.11
C ILE A 425 9.84 -0.07 -21.02
N GLU A 426 11.05 -0.62 -20.97
CA GLU A 426 11.41 -1.80 -21.74
C GLU A 426 10.66 -3.03 -21.20
N ASP A 427 10.21 -3.89 -22.12
CA ASP A 427 9.51 -5.15 -21.82
C ASP A 427 8.37 -5.00 -20.77
N ILE A 428 7.44 -4.08 -21.05
CA ILE A 428 6.31 -3.77 -20.15
C ILE A 428 5.46 -4.99 -19.80
N ARG A 429 5.40 -6.00 -20.68
CA ARG A 429 4.66 -7.25 -20.43
C ARG A 429 5.33 -8.09 -19.36
N ASN A 430 6.65 -8.22 -19.41
CA ASN A 430 7.41 -8.91 -18.37
C ASN A 430 7.41 -8.12 -17.07
N CYS A 431 7.47 -6.79 -17.13
CA CYS A 431 7.30 -5.92 -15.96
C CYS A 431 5.95 -6.17 -15.27
N LYS A 432 4.84 -6.11 -16.02
CA LYS A 432 3.50 -6.44 -15.52
C LYS A 432 3.47 -7.83 -14.89
N THR A 433 3.99 -8.83 -15.59
CA THR A 433 3.99 -10.22 -15.14
C THR A 433 4.75 -10.37 -13.83
N THR A 434 5.91 -9.72 -13.71
CA THR A 434 6.74 -9.72 -12.51
C THR A 434 6.03 -9.05 -11.33
N LEU A 435 5.40 -7.88 -11.54
CA LEU A 435 4.64 -7.20 -10.49
C LEU A 435 3.45 -8.03 -9.97
N VAL A 436 2.73 -8.71 -10.86
CA VAL A 436 1.64 -9.61 -10.47
C VAL A 436 2.17 -10.85 -9.74
N ARG A 437 3.25 -11.49 -10.24
CA ARG A 437 3.88 -12.66 -9.59
C ARG A 437 4.43 -12.37 -8.21
N THR A 438 4.85 -11.14 -7.96
CA THR A 438 5.37 -10.68 -6.66
C THR A 438 4.29 -10.06 -5.77
N ALA A 439 3.05 -9.97 -6.28
CA ALA A 439 1.89 -9.36 -5.61
C ALA A 439 2.14 -7.91 -5.17
N LEU A 440 3.02 -7.18 -5.88
CA LEU A 440 3.19 -5.74 -5.72
C LEU A 440 2.14 -4.96 -6.53
N ALA A 441 1.57 -5.59 -7.55
CA ALA A 441 0.38 -5.13 -8.26
C ALA A 441 -0.60 -6.30 -8.43
N TYR A 442 -1.87 -5.97 -8.67
CA TYR A 442 -2.93 -6.94 -8.92
C TYR A 442 -3.78 -6.50 -10.12
N LEU A 443 -4.57 -7.43 -10.65
CA LEU A 443 -5.60 -7.13 -11.64
C LEU A 443 -6.94 -7.08 -10.91
N ASP A 444 -7.66 -5.97 -11.05
CA ASP A 444 -9.02 -5.86 -10.53
C ASP A 444 -10.02 -6.64 -11.41
N ASP A 445 -11.31 -6.61 -11.04
CA ASP A 445 -12.38 -7.28 -11.80
C ASP A 445 -12.52 -6.74 -13.24
N LYS A 446 -12.09 -5.50 -13.48
CA LYS A 446 -12.06 -4.84 -14.79
C LYS A 446 -10.76 -5.13 -15.56
N LYS A 447 -9.87 -5.98 -15.01
CA LYS A 447 -8.54 -6.31 -15.54
C LYS A 447 -7.61 -5.11 -15.66
N GLN A 448 -7.81 -4.11 -14.80
CA GLN A 448 -6.91 -2.97 -14.62
C GLN A 448 -5.76 -3.39 -13.71
N LEU A 449 -4.54 -3.14 -14.14
CA LEU A 449 -3.35 -3.36 -13.32
C LEU A 449 -3.25 -2.22 -12.30
N LYS A 450 -3.33 -2.55 -11.00
CA LYS A 450 -3.36 -1.59 -9.90
C LYS A 450 -2.33 -1.93 -8.83
N ALA A 451 -1.83 -0.90 -8.16
CA ALA A 451 -1.12 -1.04 -6.88
C ALA A 451 -2.09 -0.73 -5.74
N LEU A 452 -1.91 -1.38 -4.60
CA LEU A 452 -2.66 -1.04 -3.39
C LEU A 452 -2.26 0.35 -2.90
N VAL A 453 -3.18 1.09 -2.27
CA VAL A 453 -2.90 2.45 -1.77
C VAL A 453 -1.63 2.53 -0.91
N PRO A 454 -1.40 1.65 0.10
CA PRO A 454 -0.16 1.70 0.88
C PRO A 454 1.11 1.46 0.07
N ILE A 455 1.06 0.59 -0.95
CA ILE A 455 2.19 0.36 -1.85
C ILE A 455 2.42 1.60 -2.72
N GLY A 456 1.35 2.18 -3.27
CA GLY A 456 1.41 3.39 -4.07
C GLY A 456 2.03 4.57 -3.31
N GLU A 457 1.58 4.82 -2.08
CA GLU A 457 2.14 5.89 -1.23
C GLU A 457 3.61 5.66 -0.89
N TYR A 458 3.99 4.43 -0.53
CA TYR A 458 5.40 4.09 -0.31
C TYR A 458 6.25 4.39 -1.55
N MET A 459 5.76 4.00 -2.73
CA MET A 459 6.44 4.22 -4.00
C MET A 459 6.54 5.71 -4.35
N ARG A 460 5.48 6.50 -4.17
CA ARG A 460 5.52 7.96 -4.38
C ARG A 460 6.61 8.63 -3.54
N LYS A 461 6.75 8.20 -2.29
CA LYS A 461 7.72 8.75 -1.33
C LYS A 461 9.16 8.32 -1.63
N THR A 462 9.39 7.05 -1.90
CA THR A 462 10.75 6.46 -1.95
C THR A 462 11.29 6.28 -3.36
N HIS A 463 10.41 6.12 -4.35
CA HIS A 463 10.72 5.79 -5.74
C HIS A 463 9.76 6.53 -6.69
N PRO A 464 9.76 7.87 -6.71
CA PRO A 464 8.86 8.64 -7.56
C PRO A 464 9.07 8.33 -9.05
N PRO A 465 8.02 8.34 -9.88
CA PRO A 465 8.13 7.98 -11.28
C PRO A 465 9.00 8.98 -12.06
N ARG A 466 9.71 8.48 -13.06
CA ARG A 466 10.56 9.30 -13.93
C ARG A 466 9.70 10.28 -14.73
N ASN A 467 10.12 11.55 -14.78
CA ASN A 467 9.42 12.61 -15.52
C ASN A 467 9.12 12.25 -16.99
N GLU A 468 9.99 11.49 -17.65
CA GLU A 468 9.79 11.05 -19.04
C GLU A 468 8.59 10.09 -19.17
N VAL A 469 8.47 9.13 -18.25
CA VAL A 469 7.35 8.17 -18.22
C VAL A 469 6.04 8.91 -17.97
N VAL A 470 6.05 9.84 -17.01
CA VAL A 470 4.91 10.68 -16.67
C VAL A 470 4.48 11.54 -17.87
N LYS A 471 5.40 12.22 -18.54
CA LYS A 471 5.12 13.02 -19.75
C LYS A 471 4.49 12.20 -20.88
N CYS A 472 4.96 10.98 -21.13
CA CYS A 472 4.38 10.08 -22.11
C CYS A 472 2.93 9.70 -21.74
N LEU A 473 2.67 9.46 -20.45
CA LEU A 473 1.33 9.15 -19.99
C LEU A 473 0.38 10.35 -20.09
N PHE A 474 0.81 11.55 -19.70
CA PHE A 474 0.04 12.78 -19.91
C PHE A 474 -0.30 12.99 -21.38
N LYS A 475 0.69 12.81 -22.27
CA LYS A 475 0.47 12.91 -23.71
C LYS A 475 -0.59 11.89 -24.16
N HIS A 476 -0.53 10.66 -23.67
CA HIS A 476 -1.52 9.63 -23.99
C HIS A 476 -2.94 10.02 -23.55
N PHE A 477 -3.11 10.50 -22.33
CA PHE A 477 -4.43 10.91 -21.85
C PHE A 477 -4.93 12.19 -22.52
N HIS A 478 -4.04 13.12 -22.86
CA HIS A 478 -4.39 14.29 -23.66
C HIS A 478 -4.87 13.87 -25.06
N GLU A 479 -4.15 13.00 -25.76
CA GLU A 479 -4.58 12.43 -27.05
C GLU A 479 -5.93 11.70 -26.92
N LEU A 480 -6.15 10.96 -25.83
CA LEU A 480 -7.43 10.28 -25.56
C LEU A 480 -8.60 11.28 -25.40
N LEU A 481 -8.35 12.43 -24.78
CA LEU A 481 -9.34 13.50 -24.61
C LEU A 481 -9.53 14.32 -25.89
N GLU A 482 -8.50 14.52 -26.72
CA GLU A 482 -8.64 15.22 -28.02
C GLU A 482 -9.45 14.39 -29.03
N LEU A 483 -9.42 13.05 -28.95
CA LEU A 483 -10.32 12.18 -29.73
C LEU A 483 -11.82 12.48 -29.48
N HIS A 484 -12.17 13.15 -28.37
CA HIS A 484 -13.52 13.62 -28.10
C HIS A 484 -13.89 14.86 -28.93
N LYS A 485 -12.91 15.71 -29.29
CA LYS A 485 -13.14 16.99 -29.99
C LYS A 485 -13.28 16.85 -31.51
N ASP A 486 -12.76 15.78 -32.10
CA ASP A 486 -12.84 15.56 -33.56
C ASP A 486 -14.24 15.11 -34.05
N PHE A 487 -15.18 14.84 -33.14
CA PHE A 487 -16.53 14.37 -33.47
C PHE A 487 -17.66 15.18 -32.78
N PRO A 488 -17.76 16.50 -33.00
CA PRO A 488 -18.87 17.29 -32.48
C PRO A 488 -20.16 16.93 -33.24
N GLY A 489 -21.09 16.24 -32.58
CA GLY A 489 -22.44 15.98 -33.10
C GLY A 489 -22.70 14.59 -33.71
N THR A 490 -21.72 13.67 -33.70
CA THR A 490 -21.96 12.24 -33.98
C THR A 490 -22.13 11.47 -32.67
N GLU A 491 -23.03 10.47 -32.63
CA GLU A 491 -23.15 9.55 -31.48
C GLU A 491 -21.75 9.03 -31.13
N MET A 492 -21.26 9.36 -29.92
CA MET A 492 -19.92 8.97 -29.51
C MET A 492 -19.76 7.47 -29.71
N ASN A 493 -18.64 7.05 -30.31
CA ASN A 493 -18.28 5.64 -30.32
C ASN A 493 -18.27 5.16 -28.86
N SER A 494 -19.20 4.27 -28.52
CA SER A 494 -19.38 3.77 -27.15
C SER A 494 -18.09 3.21 -26.54
N ALA A 495 -17.15 2.76 -27.38
CA ALA A 495 -15.82 2.32 -26.95
C ALA A 495 -14.94 3.47 -26.42
N THR A 496 -15.00 4.66 -27.03
CA THR A 496 -14.23 5.83 -26.60
C THR A 496 -14.77 6.40 -25.29
N VAL A 497 -16.10 6.49 -25.15
CA VAL A 497 -16.74 6.90 -23.88
C VAL A 497 -16.28 5.99 -22.74
N ARG A 498 -16.42 4.67 -22.93
CA ARG A 498 -16.03 3.69 -21.91
C ARG A 498 -14.56 3.81 -21.51
N ARG A 499 -13.69 4.10 -22.48
CA ARG A 499 -12.25 4.24 -22.25
C ARG A 499 -11.89 5.54 -21.54
N ILE A 500 -12.57 6.65 -21.83
CA ILE A 500 -12.39 7.90 -21.06
C ILE A 500 -12.92 7.69 -19.64
N SER A 501 -14.12 7.12 -19.49
CA SER A 501 -14.72 6.85 -18.18
C SER A 501 -13.88 5.89 -17.33
N SER A 502 -13.18 4.92 -17.93
CA SER A 502 -12.31 4.00 -17.19
C SER A 502 -10.99 4.61 -16.72
N ASN A 503 -10.63 5.80 -17.22
CA ASN A 503 -9.40 6.52 -16.85
C ASN A 503 -9.69 7.85 -16.16
N LEU A 504 -10.94 8.11 -15.76
CA LEU A 504 -11.31 9.42 -15.24
C LEU A 504 -10.56 9.74 -13.94
N GLY A 505 -10.45 8.78 -13.02
CA GLY A 505 -9.68 8.94 -11.79
C GLY A 505 -8.17 9.07 -12.05
N ASN A 506 -7.64 8.38 -13.07
CA ASN A 506 -6.26 8.56 -13.52
C ASN A 506 -6.01 9.99 -14.03
N ILE A 507 -6.92 10.52 -14.84
CA ILE A 507 -6.83 11.88 -15.38
C ILE A 507 -6.92 12.89 -14.25
N GLN A 508 -7.89 12.73 -13.35
CA GLN A 508 -8.06 13.60 -12.18
C GLN A 508 -6.85 13.58 -11.25
N SER A 509 -6.20 12.43 -11.06
CA SER A 509 -5.01 12.32 -10.20
C SER A 509 -3.74 12.91 -10.82
N LEU A 510 -3.72 13.12 -12.14
CA LEU A 510 -2.58 13.69 -12.85
C LEU A 510 -2.72 15.21 -13.05
N LEU A 511 -3.95 15.74 -13.03
CA LEU A 511 -4.20 17.19 -13.08
C LEU A 511 -3.90 17.86 -11.73
#